data_AF-A0A959R2X2-F1
#
_entry.id   AF-A0A959R2X2-F1
#
_cell.length_a   1.000
_cell.length_b   1.000
_cell.length_c   1.000
_cell.angle_alpha   90.00
_cell.angle_beta   90.00
_cell.angle_gamma   90.00
#
_symmetry.space_group_name_H-M   'P 1'
#
loop_
_entity.id
_entity.type
_entity.pdbx_description
1 polymer ?
#
loop_
_entity_poly.entity_id
_entity_poly.type
_entity_poly.pdbx_seq_one_letter_code
_entity_poly.pdbx_strand_id
1 'polypeptide(L)'
;MKKQFVSLVFSALILTTLLVLGSIFQGMCWKSEITPNSGESAEEAGSRLGVRTDIVFILGEDELEGNPYYEQATNYFRFRENIRLENLVVHCRSLSEVREYLVWNKADSSLAWGKVHLVVHGNQWNGLSLPVVPGGPRTSATSIPAAKRQGYFEPLSETVLDEKSELIFHACGTGHDLALMEQISAAFGGRATVRSARFFVSYESVSGVPQSTRQYMSDYWFTTYPTGHRPIDAILANQLEEENPTAGIEWMGALSRTHPRWMGDVYHYRFSVPVHWTVTFSAASDMSQLETKVQQNAWLATQTDLLDKLAEIGIPASRFSWKFEKTTYTFPDGQVEPAIQIEGKSSILCVLKAITDGDQQLPLAIDLEDERYYAAVQPR
;
A
#
# COMPACT_ATOMS: atom_id res chain seq x y z
N MET A 1 -37.88 -1.44 0.70
CA MET A 1 -36.48 -1.35 0.22
C MET A 1 -35.58 -1.35 1.43
N LYS A 2 -34.74 -2.37 1.58
CA LYS A 2 -33.72 -2.43 2.64
C LYS A 2 -32.63 -1.40 2.31
N LYS A 3 -32.22 -0.56 3.27
CA LYS A 3 -31.09 0.35 3.07
C LYS A 3 -29.82 -0.41 3.45
N GLN A 4 -29.09 -0.91 2.47
CA GLN A 4 -27.74 -1.41 2.69
C GLN A 4 -26.81 -0.20 2.79
N PHE A 5 -26.11 -0.05 3.92
CA PHE A 5 -25.11 0.98 4.10
C PHE A 5 -23.73 0.33 4.02
N VAL A 6 -23.03 0.59 2.93
CA VAL A 6 -21.72 0.01 2.66
C VAL A 6 -20.67 0.86 3.36
N SER A 7 -20.06 0.32 4.41
CA SER A 7 -18.80 0.80 4.94
C SER A 7 -17.81 -0.35 4.93
N LEU A 8 -17.12 -0.56 3.81
CA LEU A 8 -15.96 -1.44 3.72
C LEU A 8 -14.79 -0.72 4.40
N VAL A 9 -14.64 -0.91 5.71
CA VAL A 9 -13.47 -0.44 6.44
C VAL A 9 -12.53 -1.62 6.62
N PHE A 10 -11.49 -1.73 5.79
CA PHE A 10 -10.40 -2.69 6.02
C PHE A 10 -9.46 -2.14 7.09
N SER A 11 -9.83 -2.29 8.36
CA SER A 11 -8.98 -1.91 9.48
C SER A 11 -7.91 -2.98 9.73
N ALA A 12 -6.64 -2.57 9.79
CA ALA A 12 -5.67 -3.33 10.57
C ALA A 12 -6.05 -3.16 12.04
N LEU A 13 -6.22 -4.26 12.77
CA LEU A 13 -6.62 -4.22 14.17
C LEU A 13 -5.42 -3.71 15.00
N ILE A 14 -5.42 -2.42 15.36
CA ILE A 14 -4.41 -1.81 16.23
C ILE A 14 -4.83 -2.07 17.69
N LEU A 15 -4.06 -2.89 18.39
CA LEU A 15 -4.21 -3.12 19.82
C LEU A 15 -3.43 -2.02 20.56
N THR A 16 -4.05 -0.87 20.81
CA THR A 16 -3.44 0.20 21.62
C THR A 16 -3.38 -0.23 23.08
N THR A 17 -2.17 -0.44 23.59
CA THR A 17 -1.93 -0.56 25.03
C THR A 17 -1.34 0.76 25.53
N LEU A 18 -2.10 1.49 26.34
CA LEU A 18 -1.63 2.69 27.05
C LEU A 18 -0.56 2.27 28.07
N LEU A 19 0.63 2.88 27.99
CA LEU A 19 1.56 2.96 29.12
C LEU A 19 2.04 4.41 29.27
N VAL A 20 1.54 5.04 30.32
CA VAL A 20 2.00 6.34 30.83
C VAL A 20 3.24 6.08 31.68
N LEU A 21 4.40 6.57 31.24
CA LEU A 21 5.50 6.91 32.13
C LEU A 21 6.20 8.16 31.62
N GLY A 22 6.01 9.26 32.36
CA GLY A 22 6.83 10.45 32.21
C GLY A 22 8.18 10.26 32.93
N SER A 23 9.23 10.87 32.39
CA SER A 23 10.10 11.85 33.09
C SER A 23 11.31 12.23 32.23
N ILE A 24 11.41 13.54 31.95
CA ILE A 24 12.58 14.41 32.13
C ILE A 24 13.94 13.89 31.60
N PHE A 25 14.45 14.51 30.53
CA PHE A 25 15.86 14.90 30.44
C PHE A 25 16.01 16.17 29.58
N GLN A 26 16.41 17.26 30.24
CA GLN A 26 16.92 18.46 29.60
C GLN A 26 18.41 18.29 29.29
N GLY A 27 18.82 18.79 28.13
CA GLY A 27 20.11 19.47 27.96
C GLY A 27 21.30 18.61 27.55
N MET A 28 21.67 18.70 26.27
CA MET A 28 23.05 19.00 25.88
C MET A 28 23.08 19.51 24.44
N CYS A 29 23.34 20.81 24.32
CA CYS A 29 23.52 21.54 23.08
C CYS A 29 24.96 21.28 22.60
N TRP A 30 25.14 20.47 21.55
CA TRP A 30 26.43 20.32 20.90
C TRP A 30 26.50 21.28 19.70
N LYS A 31 27.28 22.34 19.87
CA LYS A 31 27.63 23.30 18.83
C LYS A 31 28.93 22.79 18.17
N SER A 32 28.87 22.31 16.93
CA SER A 32 30.07 22.13 16.12
C SER A 32 30.13 23.22 15.06
N GLU A 33 31.09 24.14 15.23
CA GLU A 33 31.48 25.10 14.21
C GLU A 33 32.16 24.36 13.06
N ILE A 34 31.56 24.43 11.87
CA ILE A 34 32.19 24.02 10.61
C ILE A 34 32.59 25.30 9.89
N THR A 35 33.88 25.50 9.71
CA THR A 35 34.45 26.52 8.84
C THR A 35 34.15 26.20 7.38
N PRO A 36 33.78 27.19 6.55
CA PRO A 36 33.51 26.95 5.14
C PRO A 36 34.83 26.73 4.39
N ASN A 37 35.01 25.55 3.81
CA ASN A 37 36.07 25.33 2.85
C ASN A 37 35.63 25.90 1.50
N SER A 38 36.32 26.96 1.09
CA SER A 38 36.16 27.66 -0.19
C SER A 38 36.60 26.79 -1.36
N GLY A 39 35.68 26.50 -2.28
CA GLY A 39 36.04 25.81 -3.52
C GLY A 39 34.88 25.34 -4.41
N GLU A 40 33.73 26.03 -4.44
CA GLU A 40 32.81 25.89 -5.59
C GLU A 40 33.21 26.94 -6.63
N SER A 41 33.64 26.49 -7.80
CA SER A 41 33.93 27.35 -8.94
C SER A 41 32.62 27.94 -9.49
N ALA A 42 32.66 29.20 -9.88
CA ALA A 42 31.52 29.93 -10.44
C ALA A 42 30.97 29.35 -11.78
N GLU A 43 31.59 28.29 -12.31
CA GLU A 43 31.19 27.61 -13.53
C GLU A 43 30.09 26.55 -13.30
N GLU A 44 30.03 25.92 -12.11
CA GLU A 44 28.94 24.99 -11.75
C GLU A 44 27.65 25.69 -11.31
N ALA A 45 27.73 26.95 -10.88
CA ALA A 45 26.56 27.77 -10.57
C ALA A 45 25.76 28.18 -11.83
N GLY A 46 26.38 28.07 -13.01
CA GLY A 46 25.81 28.52 -14.30
C GLY A 46 24.90 27.52 -15.03
N SER A 47 24.79 26.26 -14.60
CA SER A 47 24.01 25.22 -15.31
C SER A 47 22.66 24.84 -14.68
N ARG A 48 22.27 25.44 -13.54
CA ARG A 48 21.04 25.07 -12.81
C ARG A 48 19.74 25.67 -13.38
N LEU A 49 19.80 26.49 -14.43
CA LEU A 49 18.62 26.97 -15.14
C LEU A 49 18.09 25.85 -16.05
N GLY A 50 17.12 25.07 -15.57
CA GLY A 50 16.39 24.11 -16.41
C GLY A 50 16.22 22.69 -15.85
N VAL A 51 16.83 22.38 -14.71
CA VAL A 51 16.71 21.04 -14.08
C VAL A 51 15.51 21.03 -13.13
N ARG A 52 14.60 20.07 -13.31
CA ARG A 52 13.45 19.86 -12.42
C ARG A 52 13.91 19.22 -11.11
N THR A 53 13.24 19.59 -10.03
CA THR A 53 13.50 19.00 -8.72
C THR A 53 12.73 17.69 -8.58
N ASP A 54 13.40 16.64 -8.12
CA ASP A 54 12.79 15.37 -7.74
C ASP A 54 12.60 15.30 -6.23
N ILE A 55 11.60 14.56 -5.78
CA ILE A 55 11.20 14.45 -4.38
C ILE A 55 10.73 13.04 -4.04
N VAL A 56 11.00 12.60 -2.81
CA VAL A 56 10.62 11.28 -2.30
C VAL A 56 9.79 11.44 -1.04
N PHE A 57 8.67 10.73 -0.99
CA PHE A 57 7.82 10.61 0.19
C PHE A 57 7.90 9.19 0.76
N ILE A 58 8.26 9.07 2.04
CA ILE A 58 8.14 7.85 2.84
C ILE A 58 6.85 7.99 3.67
N LEU A 59 5.81 7.25 3.28
CA LEU A 59 4.43 7.53 3.68
C LEU A 59 3.92 6.66 4.82
N GLY A 60 4.80 5.95 5.51
CA GLY A 60 4.46 5.09 6.63
C GLY A 60 5.64 4.80 7.54
N GLU A 61 5.39 3.95 8.52
CA GLU A 61 6.34 3.51 9.53
C GLU A 61 6.27 1.98 9.63
N ASP A 62 7.39 1.34 9.95
CA ASP A 62 7.46 -0.10 10.10
C ASP A 62 6.88 -0.49 11.47
N GLU A 63 5.70 -1.12 11.49
CA GLU A 63 4.98 -1.47 12.73
C GLU A 63 5.37 -2.83 13.32
N LEU A 64 6.03 -3.69 12.54
CA LEU A 64 6.33 -5.07 12.91
C LEU A 64 7.84 -5.33 12.91
N GLU A 65 8.34 -5.91 13.99
CA GLU A 65 9.68 -6.51 14.00
C GLU A 65 9.79 -7.53 12.84
N GLY A 66 10.72 -7.29 11.92
CA GLY A 66 11.01 -8.21 10.80
C GLY A 66 10.53 -7.79 9.41
N ASN A 67 9.87 -6.63 9.24
CA ASN A 67 9.59 -6.06 7.92
C ASN A 67 9.97 -4.58 7.84
N PRO A 68 11.28 -4.24 7.73
CA PRO A 68 11.77 -2.87 7.74
C PRO A 68 11.59 -2.17 6.38
N TYR A 69 10.40 -2.22 5.78
CA TYR A 69 10.16 -1.74 4.41
C TYR A 69 10.46 -0.24 4.26
N TYR A 70 9.89 0.59 5.14
CA TYR A 70 10.06 2.05 5.08
C TYR A 70 11.47 2.49 5.50
N GLU A 71 12.05 1.84 6.51
CA GLU A 71 13.44 2.08 6.91
C GLU A 71 14.41 1.75 5.78
N GLN A 72 14.27 0.59 5.14
CA GLN A 72 15.13 0.19 4.03
C GLN A 72 14.91 1.07 2.80
N ALA A 73 13.67 1.45 2.47
CA ALA A 73 13.42 2.41 1.40
C ALA A 73 14.09 3.77 1.68
N THR A 74 14.02 4.25 2.92
CA THR A 74 14.70 5.47 3.36
C THR A 74 16.21 5.37 3.13
N ASN A 75 16.84 4.25 3.49
CA ASN A 75 18.26 4.00 3.25
C ASN A 75 18.59 3.98 1.75
N TYR A 76 17.75 3.34 0.93
CA TYR A 76 17.91 3.29 -0.52
C TYR A 76 17.96 4.70 -1.12
N PHE A 77 16.93 5.51 -0.90
CA PHE A 77 16.86 6.86 -1.51
C PHE A 77 17.94 7.80 -0.97
N ARG A 78 18.31 7.65 0.30
CA ARG A 78 19.35 8.47 0.92
C ARG A 78 20.76 8.17 0.37
N PHE A 79 21.10 6.89 0.19
CA PHE A 79 22.48 6.50 -0.09
C PHE A 79 22.74 6.07 -1.54
N ARG A 80 21.72 5.58 -2.27
CA ARG A 80 21.87 5.11 -3.66
C ARG A 80 21.44 6.15 -4.67
N GLU A 81 20.23 6.67 -4.53
CA GLU A 81 19.68 7.70 -5.44
C GLU A 81 20.24 9.09 -5.13
N ASN A 82 20.95 9.23 -4.01
CA ASN A 82 21.58 10.47 -3.55
C ASN A 82 20.59 11.66 -3.56
N ILE A 83 19.34 11.39 -3.16
CA ILE A 83 18.31 12.42 -3.02
C ILE A 83 18.73 13.35 -1.90
N ARG A 84 18.65 14.67 -2.18
CA ARG A 84 18.89 15.71 -1.19
C ARG A 84 17.97 15.50 0.02
N LEU A 85 18.51 15.62 1.24
CA LEU A 85 17.78 15.30 2.46
C LEU A 85 16.50 16.14 2.63
N GLU A 86 16.52 17.39 2.19
CA GLU A 86 15.35 18.28 2.16
C GLU A 86 14.23 17.81 1.23
N ASN A 87 14.55 16.96 0.26
CA ASN A 87 13.60 16.37 -0.68
C ASN A 87 13.21 14.93 -0.28
N LEU A 88 13.58 14.49 0.93
CA LEU A 88 13.16 13.23 1.51
C LEU A 88 12.14 13.48 2.64
N VAL A 89 10.87 13.37 2.31
CA VAL A 89 9.74 13.72 3.18
C VAL A 89 9.21 12.47 3.88
N VAL A 90 9.28 12.44 5.20
CA VAL A 90 8.91 11.24 6.00
C VAL A 90 7.69 11.44 6.91
N HIS A 91 6.98 12.57 6.80
CA HIS A 91 5.93 12.96 7.75
C HIS A 91 4.50 13.06 7.18
N CYS A 92 4.31 12.98 5.85
CA CYS A 92 2.97 12.92 5.26
C CYS A 92 2.33 11.54 5.56
N ARG A 93 1.04 11.53 5.91
CA ARG A 93 0.26 10.32 6.29
C ARG A 93 -1.08 10.22 5.54
N SER A 94 -1.24 11.00 4.47
CA SER A 94 -2.38 10.95 3.55
C SER A 94 -1.98 11.46 2.16
N LEU A 95 -2.74 11.08 1.12
CA LEU A 95 -2.51 11.65 -0.21
C LEU A 95 -2.76 13.16 -0.24
N SER A 96 -3.72 13.66 0.54
CA SER A 96 -3.99 15.11 0.59
C SER A 96 -2.81 15.85 1.17
N GLU A 97 -2.16 15.34 2.24
CA GLU A 97 -0.94 15.95 2.79
C GLU A 97 0.22 15.93 1.78
N VAL A 98 0.36 14.90 0.94
CA VAL A 98 1.35 14.88 -0.15
C VAL A 98 1.04 15.95 -1.18
N ARG A 99 -0.21 15.97 -1.66
CA ARG A 99 -0.72 16.97 -2.60
C ARG A 99 -0.49 18.37 -2.07
N GLU A 100 -0.74 18.56 -0.78
CA GLU A 100 -0.48 19.80 -0.11
C GLU A 100 1.02 20.10 -0.13
N TYR A 101 1.85 19.23 0.43
CA TYR A 101 3.30 19.42 0.48
C TYR A 101 3.89 19.90 -0.87
N LEU A 102 3.49 19.29 -1.98
CA LEU A 102 3.92 19.66 -3.33
C LEU A 102 3.58 21.11 -3.73
N VAL A 103 2.45 21.64 -3.27
CA VAL A 103 2.02 23.02 -3.49
C VAL A 103 2.84 23.99 -2.64
N TRP A 104 2.98 23.72 -1.34
CA TRP A 104 3.61 24.66 -0.40
C TRP A 104 5.14 24.67 -0.49
N ASN A 105 5.76 23.58 -0.96
CA ASN A 105 7.21 23.42 -0.99
C ASN A 105 7.78 23.39 -2.41
N LYS A 106 7.03 23.86 -3.41
CA LYS A 106 7.55 24.00 -4.76
C LYS A 106 8.82 24.86 -4.72
N ALA A 107 9.92 24.34 -5.28
CA ALA A 107 11.18 25.08 -5.36
C ALA A 107 10.98 26.44 -6.06
N ASP A 108 11.82 27.43 -5.74
CA ASP A 108 11.79 28.77 -6.35
C ASP A 108 11.99 28.78 -7.89
N SER A 109 12.28 27.62 -8.48
CA SER A 109 12.24 27.45 -9.93
C SER A 109 10.82 27.61 -10.46
N SER A 110 10.66 28.30 -11.59
CA SER A 110 9.37 28.38 -12.29
C SER A 110 8.85 27.02 -12.76
N LEU A 111 9.70 25.99 -12.82
CA LEU A 111 9.38 24.64 -13.29
C LEU A 111 8.53 23.83 -12.30
N ALA A 112 7.63 23.00 -12.82
CA ALA A 112 6.92 21.97 -12.05
C ALA A 112 7.90 20.89 -11.54
N TRP A 113 7.43 20.05 -10.61
CA TRP A 113 8.22 18.92 -10.10
C TRP A 113 8.61 17.95 -11.23
N GLY A 114 9.75 17.29 -11.09
CA GLY A 114 10.19 16.20 -11.97
C GLY A 114 9.53 14.90 -11.55
N LYS A 115 10.30 14.02 -10.92
CA LYS A 115 9.84 12.76 -10.35
C LYS A 115 9.42 12.94 -8.89
N VAL A 116 8.21 12.48 -8.60
CA VAL A 116 7.64 12.40 -7.26
C VAL A 116 7.53 10.93 -6.90
N HIS A 117 8.42 10.43 -6.06
CA HIS A 117 8.41 9.06 -5.58
C HIS A 117 7.52 8.96 -4.33
N LEU A 118 6.61 8.00 -4.30
CA LEU A 118 5.74 7.71 -3.17
C LEU A 118 5.97 6.28 -2.70
N VAL A 119 6.68 6.12 -1.58
CA VAL A 119 6.92 4.83 -0.94
C VAL A 119 5.80 4.55 0.04
N VAL A 120 5.01 3.53 -0.26
CA VAL A 120 3.79 3.19 0.47
C VAL A 120 3.47 1.71 0.31
N HIS A 121 2.97 1.06 1.36
CA HIS A 121 2.40 -0.27 1.19
C HIS A 121 1.13 -0.20 0.34
N GLY A 122 0.99 -1.15 -0.58
CA GLY A 122 -0.19 -1.31 -1.40
C GLY A 122 -0.35 -2.75 -1.83
N ASN A 123 -1.51 -3.05 -2.41
CA ASN A 123 -1.76 -4.28 -3.15
C ASN A 123 -2.91 -4.09 -4.13
N GLN A 124 -3.04 -5.03 -5.05
CA GLN A 124 -4.08 -5.05 -6.09
C GLN A 124 -5.50 -5.23 -5.55
N TRP A 125 -5.67 -5.65 -4.28
CA TRP A 125 -6.99 -5.96 -3.72
C TRP A 125 -7.62 -4.78 -2.96
N ASN A 126 -6.80 -4.06 -2.19
CA ASN A 126 -7.25 -3.06 -1.22
C ASN A 126 -6.69 -1.65 -1.49
N GLY A 127 -5.98 -1.46 -2.59
CA GLY A 127 -5.32 -0.20 -2.94
C GLY A 127 -4.12 0.12 -2.05
N LEU A 128 -3.89 1.40 -1.75
CA LEU A 128 -2.77 1.83 -0.90
C LEU A 128 -3.17 1.81 0.58
N SER A 129 -2.20 1.51 1.46
CA SER A 129 -2.41 1.56 2.91
C SER A 129 -2.67 2.98 3.42
N LEU A 130 -2.18 3.98 2.71
CA LEU A 130 -2.34 5.38 3.01
C LEU A 130 -3.77 5.85 2.75
N PRO A 131 -4.40 6.63 3.64
CA PRO A 131 -5.71 7.21 3.38
C PRO A 131 -5.65 8.38 2.38
N VAL A 132 -6.79 8.70 1.77
CA VAL A 132 -6.88 9.85 0.86
C VAL A 132 -6.75 11.17 1.62
N VAL A 133 -7.37 11.24 2.79
CA VAL A 133 -7.35 12.39 3.73
C VAL A 133 -7.06 11.88 5.15
N PRO A 134 -6.53 12.71 6.06
CA PRO A 134 -6.23 12.28 7.43
C PRO A 134 -7.46 11.67 8.13
N GLY A 135 -7.29 10.49 8.72
CA GLY A 135 -8.37 9.74 9.40
C GLY A 135 -9.44 9.16 8.47
N GLY A 136 -9.31 9.35 7.15
CA GLY A 136 -10.23 8.81 6.14
C GLY A 136 -9.98 7.34 5.81
N PRO A 137 -10.77 6.79 4.87
CA PRO A 137 -10.53 5.45 4.36
C PRO A 137 -9.23 5.40 3.54
N ARG A 138 -8.70 4.18 3.44
CA ARG A 138 -7.58 3.79 2.56
C ARG A 138 -7.78 4.32 1.14
N THR A 139 -6.69 4.59 0.43
CA THR A 139 -6.74 5.01 -0.97
C THR A 139 -7.16 3.85 -1.86
N SER A 140 -8.27 4.03 -2.58
CA SER A 140 -8.83 3.07 -3.54
C SER A 140 -9.47 3.81 -4.72
N ALA A 141 -9.85 3.07 -5.76
CA ALA A 141 -10.60 3.59 -6.90
C ALA A 141 -11.95 4.22 -6.51
N THR A 142 -12.47 3.96 -5.30
CA THR A 142 -13.75 4.50 -4.81
C THR A 142 -13.58 5.62 -3.79
N SER A 143 -12.54 5.56 -2.94
CA SER A 143 -12.33 6.58 -1.91
C SER A 143 -11.82 7.91 -2.47
N ILE A 144 -11.00 7.88 -3.54
CA ILE A 144 -10.52 9.09 -4.21
C ILE A 144 -11.70 9.91 -4.79
N PRO A 145 -12.59 9.34 -5.64
CA PRO A 145 -13.76 10.08 -6.14
C PRO A 145 -14.66 10.61 -5.03
N ALA A 146 -14.82 9.87 -3.92
CA ALA A 146 -15.62 10.30 -2.79
C ALA A 146 -15.02 11.56 -2.14
N ALA A 147 -13.71 11.57 -1.87
CA ALA A 147 -13.02 12.74 -1.32
C ALA A 147 -13.09 13.95 -2.26
N LYS A 148 -12.92 13.73 -3.58
CA LYS A 148 -13.06 14.80 -4.59
C LYS A 148 -14.46 15.42 -4.59
N ARG A 149 -15.52 14.60 -4.59
CA ARG A 149 -16.92 15.11 -4.56
C ARG A 149 -17.24 15.89 -3.29
N GLN A 150 -16.56 15.58 -2.19
CA GLN A 150 -16.71 16.28 -0.92
C GLN A 150 -15.84 17.55 -0.82
N GLY A 151 -15.03 17.85 -1.83
CA GLY A 151 -14.12 19.01 -1.83
C GLY A 151 -12.89 18.82 -0.94
N TYR A 152 -12.59 17.61 -0.49
CA TYR A 152 -11.44 17.33 0.37
C TYR A 152 -10.15 17.03 -0.40
N PHE A 153 -10.23 16.89 -1.72
CA PHE A 153 -9.07 16.64 -2.56
C PHE A 153 -9.19 17.40 -3.88
N GLU A 154 -8.56 18.58 -3.93
CA GLU A 154 -8.56 19.41 -5.13
C GLU A 154 -7.40 19.05 -6.07
N PRO A 155 -7.62 18.98 -7.40
CA PRO A 155 -6.56 18.74 -8.37
C PRO A 155 -5.41 19.74 -8.29
N LEU A 156 -4.20 19.28 -8.67
CA LEU A 156 -3.03 20.15 -8.79
C LEU A 156 -3.05 20.95 -10.10
N SER A 157 -2.51 22.17 -10.05
CA SER A 157 -2.28 22.98 -11.24
C SER A 157 -1.07 22.50 -12.03
N GLU A 158 -1.01 22.87 -13.31
CA GLU A 158 0.15 22.58 -14.20
C GLU A 158 1.46 23.20 -13.69
N THR A 159 1.36 24.28 -12.91
CA THR A 159 2.53 24.88 -12.27
C THR A 159 3.13 23.97 -11.20
N VAL A 160 2.41 22.98 -10.67
CA VAL A 160 2.93 22.04 -9.67
C VAL A 160 3.32 20.72 -10.33
N LEU A 161 2.43 20.14 -11.14
CA LEU A 161 2.69 18.93 -11.94
C LEU A 161 2.18 19.14 -13.37
N ASP A 162 3.05 18.91 -14.36
CA ASP A 162 2.73 19.03 -15.78
C ASP A 162 3.00 17.72 -16.54
N GLU A 163 2.92 17.75 -17.87
CA GLU A 163 3.13 16.58 -18.74
C GLU A 163 4.53 15.96 -18.70
N LYS A 164 5.50 16.63 -18.08
CA LYS A 164 6.86 16.13 -17.88
C LYS A 164 7.10 15.68 -16.44
N SER A 165 6.09 15.78 -15.57
CA SER A 165 6.14 15.25 -14.22
C SER A 165 5.77 13.76 -14.20
N GLU A 166 6.35 13.03 -13.25
CA GLU A 166 6.04 11.62 -13.01
C GLU A 166 5.68 11.39 -11.53
N LEU A 167 4.55 10.72 -11.28
CA LEU A 167 4.20 10.20 -9.97
C LEU A 167 4.53 8.70 -9.94
N ILE A 168 5.52 8.31 -9.14
CA ILE A 168 6.05 6.94 -9.11
C ILE A 168 5.71 6.30 -7.78
N PHE A 169 4.79 5.35 -7.80
CA PHE A 169 4.37 4.60 -6.61
C PHE A 169 5.24 3.35 -6.44
N HIS A 170 5.99 3.33 -5.34
CA HIS A 170 6.69 2.14 -4.85
C HIS A 170 5.73 1.40 -3.94
N ALA A 171 4.76 0.72 -4.55
CA ALA A 171 3.70 -0.04 -3.90
C ALA A 171 3.54 -1.42 -4.58
N CYS A 172 3.51 -2.48 -3.77
CA CYS A 172 3.47 -3.85 -4.26
C CYS A 172 2.20 -4.11 -5.08
N GLY A 173 2.33 -4.56 -6.33
CA GLY A 173 1.20 -5.01 -7.16
C GLY A 173 0.16 -3.95 -7.54
N THR A 174 0.31 -2.69 -7.14
CA THR A 174 -0.66 -1.64 -7.45
C THR A 174 -0.77 -1.35 -8.95
N GLY A 175 0.26 -1.68 -9.74
CA GLY A 175 0.21 -1.60 -11.20
C GLY A 175 -0.80 -2.54 -11.87
N HIS A 176 -1.40 -3.48 -11.12
CA HIS A 176 -2.52 -4.30 -11.62
C HIS A 176 -3.89 -3.61 -11.47
N ASP A 177 -4.02 -2.59 -10.62
CA ASP A 177 -5.27 -1.83 -10.43
C ASP A 177 -5.26 -0.55 -11.27
N LEU A 178 -5.53 -0.69 -12.56
CA LEU A 178 -5.57 0.45 -13.49
C LEU A 178 -6.66 1.45 -13.11
N ALA A 179 -7.77 0.99 -12.52
CA ALA A 179 -8.85 1.89 -12.08
C ALA A 179 -8.36 2.83 -10.97
N LEU A 180 -7.64 2.30 -9.97
CA LEU A 180 -7.00 3.13 -8.95
C LEU A 180 -5.97 4.09 -9.56
N MET A 181 -5.10 3.62 -10.47
CA MET A 181 -4.10 4.48 -11.11
C MET A 181 -4.73 5.65 -11.87
N GLU A 182 -5.84 5.41 -12.57
CA GLU A 182 -6.60 6.47 -13.26
C GLU A 182 -7.19 7.47 -12.26
N GLN A 183 -7.72 6.99 -11.13
CA GLN A 183 -8.23 7.89 -10.09
C GLN A 183 -7.11 8.73 -9.45
N ILE A 184 -5.93 8.14 -9.23
CA ILE A 184 -4.75 8.88 -8.77
C ILE A 184 -4.37 9.96 -9.79
N SER A 185 -4.23 9.61 -11.07
CA SER A 185 -3.92 10.57 -12.13
C SER A 185 -4.93 11.74 -12.12
N ALA A 186 -6.23 11.42 -12.12
CA ALA A 186 -7.29 12.43 -12.08
C ALA A 186 -7.31 13.25 -10.78
N ALA A 187 -6.88 12.69 -9.65
CA ALA A 187 -6.78 13.40 -8.38
C ALA A 187 -5.62 14.40 -8.38
N PHE A 188 -4.49 14.05 -8.99
CA PHE A 188 -3.31 14.91 -9.10
C PHE A 188 -3.33 15.81 -10.36
N GLY A 189 -4.47 15.96 -11.03
CA GLY A 189 -4.66 16.92 -12.12
C GLY A 189 -4.59 16.35 -13.54
N GLY A 190 -4.34 15.05 -13.70
CA GLY A 190 -4.42 14.34 -14.98
C GLY A 190 -3.29 14.62 -15.97
N ARG A 191 -2.31 15.44 -15.58
CA ARG A 191 -1.21 15.88 -16.45
C ARG A 191 0.08 15.10 -16.26
N ALA A 192 0.38 14.60 -15.06
CA ALA A 192 1.58 13.81 -14.84
C ALA A 192 1.37 12.35 -15.27
N THR A 193 2.46 11.70 -15.70
CA THR A 193 2.45 10.24 -15.87
C THR A 193 2.41 9.59 -14.49
N VAL A 194 1.49 8.65 -14.27
CA VAL A 194 1.42 7.86 -13.02
C VAL A 194 1.97 6.47 -13.27
N ARG A 195 2.99 6.06 -12.52
CA ARG A 195 3.61 4.73 -12.62
C ARG A 195 3.48 3.95 -11.31
N SER A 196 3.31 2.64 -11.42
CA SER A 196 3.36 1.75 -10.26
C SER A 196 3.86 0.36 -10.66
N ALA A 197 4.59 -0.29 -9.75
CA ALA A 197 5.07 -1.64 -9.96
C ALA A 197 3.91 -2.65 -10.05
N ARG A 198 4.03 -3.59 -10.98
CA ARG A 198 3.17 -4.79 -11.09
C ARG A 198 3.59 -5.88 -10.10
N PHE A 199 4.84 -5.83 -9.65
CA PHE A 199 5.44 -6.85 -8.79
C PHE A 199 5.53 -6.41 -7.33
N PHE A 200 5.99 -7.31 -6.46
CA PHE A 200 6.31 -6.96 -5.08
C PHE A 200 7.60 -6.14 -5.04
N VAL A 201 7.54 -4.92 -4.52
CA VAL A 201 8.71 -4.06 -4.35
C VAL A 201 9.31 -4.35 -2.97
N SER A 202 10.63 -4.52 -2.91
CA SER A 202 11.35 -4.78 -1.68
C SER A 202 12.64 -3.98 -1.64
N TYR A 203 13.07 -3.67 -0.42
CA TYR A 203 14.32 -2.97 -0.14
C TYR A 203 15.08 -3.76 0.91
N GLU A 204 16.37 -4.00 0.66
CA GLU A 204 17.18 -4.81 1.58
C GLU A 204 18.64 -4.36 1.60
N SER A 205 19.16 -4.20 2.81
CA SER A 205 20.57 -3.95 3.06
C SER A 205 21.36 -5.24 3.07
N VAL A 206 22.47 -5.28 2.32
CA VAL A 206 23.42 -6.39 2.37
C VAL A 206 24.08 -6.41 3.75
N SER A 207 23.87 -7.51 4.48
CA SER A 207 24.40 -7.70 5.84
C SER A 207 24.04 -6.57 6.81
N GLY A 208 22.87 -5.94 6.63
CA GLY A 208 22.40 -4.85 7.49
C GLY A 208 23.13 -3.51 7.30
N VAL A 209 23.97 -3.35 6.28
CA VAL A 209 24.69 -2.09 6.01
C VAL A 209 23.79 -1.12 5.22
N PRO A 210 23.36 0.03 5.78
CA PRO A 210 22.40 0.92 5.11
C PRO A 210 22.86 1.47 3.75
N GLN A 211 24.15 1.74 3.56
CA GLN A 211 24.68 2.23 2.29
C GLN A 211 24.64 1.18 1.18
N SER A 212 24.46 -0.09 1.55
CA SER A 212 24.40 -1.20 0.62
C SER A 212 22.98 -1.52 0.15
N THR A 213 21.96 -0.83 0.69
CA THR A 213 20.55 -1.13 0.38
C THR A 213 20.29 -1.18 -1.11
N ARG A 214 19.52 -2.18 -1.53
CA ARG A 214 19.09 -2.40 -2.91
C ARG A 214 17.58 -2.44 -2.95
N GLN A 215 17.02 -1.83 -3.98
CA GLN A 215 15.65 -2.10 -4.39
C GLN A 215 15.65 -3.34 -5.30
N TYR A 216 14.63 -4.18 -5.16
CA TYR A 216 14.37 -5.26 -6.10
C TYR A 216 12.87 -5.54 -6.20
N MET A 217 12.50 -6.25 -7.26
CA MET A 217 11.15 -6.74 -7.45
C MET A 217 11.11 -8.26 -7.27
N SER A 218 9.96 -8.76 -6.83
CA SER A 218 9.68 -10.19 -6.75
C SER A 218 8.42 -10.55 -7.51
N ASP A 219 8.50 -11.62 -8.28
CA ASP A 219 7.31 -12.38 -8.66
C ASP A 219 6.61 -12.86 -7.41
N TYR A 220 5.30 -13.04 -7.52
CA TYR A 220 4.47 -13.49 -6.42
C TYR A 220 3.37 -14.43 -6.90
N TRP A 221 3.10 -15.43 -6.07
CA TRP A 221 2.00 -16.36 -6.22
C TRP A 221 1.32 -16.49 -4.87
N PHE A 222 0.02 -16.64 -4.85
CA PHE A 222 -0.69 -16.71 -3.58
C PHE A 222 -1.81 -17.70 -3.63
N THR A 223 -2.12 -18.25 -2.46
CA THR A 223 -3.38 -18.93 -2.21
C THR A 223 -3.98 -18.40 -0.91
N THR A 224 -5.25 -18.70 -0.68
CA THR A 224 -6.00 -18.14 0.45
C THR A 224 -6.66 -19.24 1.27
N TYR A 225 -6.93 -19.00 2.55
CA TYR A 225 -7.69 -19.93 3.37
C TYR A 225 -8.37 -19.18 4.53
N PRO A 226 -9.46 -19.72 5.10
CA PRO A 226 -10.10 -19.12 6.26
C PRO A 226 -9.11 -18.98 7.42
N THR A 227 -9.00 -17.78 8.01
CA THR A 227 -8.03 -17.54 9.09
C THR A 227 -8.28 -18.49 10.27
N GLY A 228 -7.20 -19.04 10.84
CA GLY A 228 -7.28 -20.07 11.88
C GLY A 228 -7.50 -21.50 11.36
N HIS A 229 -7.68 -21.69 10.06
CA HIS A 229 -7.91 -22.99 9.42
C HIS A 229 -6.83 -23.29 8.37
N ARG A 230 -5.56 -23.05 8.72
CA ARG A 230 -4.44 -23.26 7.79
C ARG A 230 -4.34 -24.75 7.40
N PRO A 231 -4.44 -25.10 6.11
CA PRO A 231 -4.16 -26.46 5.66
C PRO A 231 -2.69 -26.85 5.89
N ILE A 232 -2.41 -28.15 5.87
CA ILE A 232 -1.03 -28.64 5.89
C ILE A 232 -0.29 -28.26 4.59
N ASP A 233 1.03 -28.16 4.64
CA ASP A 233 1.86 -27.67 3.54
C ASP A 233 1.68 -28.48 2.25
N ALA A 234 1.45 -29.79 2.34
CA ALA A 234 1.17 -30.63 1.18
C ALA A 234 -0.09 -30.21 0.42
N ILE A 235 -1.15 -29.79 1.13
CA ILE A 235 -2.38 -29.31 0.50
C ILE A 235 -2.13 -27.94 -0.12
N LEU A 236 -1.42 -27.05 0.58
CA LEU A 236 -1.11 -25.71 0.07
C LEU A 236 -0.19 -25.74 -1.16
N ALA A 237 0.82 -26.60 -1.15
CA ALA A 237 1.74 -26.81 -2.26
C ALA A 237 0.99 -27.32 -3.51
N ASN A 238 0.11 -28.31 -3.34
CA ASN A 238 -0.72 -28.80 -4.43
C ASN A 238 -1.66 -27.71 -4.99
N GLN A 239 -2.27 -26.91 -4.12
CA GLN A 239 -3.11 -25.78 -4.55
C GLN A 239 -2.32 -24.76 -5.36
N LEU A 240 -1.11 -24.39 -4.91
CA LEU A 240 -0.26 -23.45 -5.63
C LEU A 240 0.21 -24.00 -6.98
N GLU A 241 0.53 -25.29 -7.06
CA GLU A 241 0.90 -25.98 -8.31
C GLU A 241 -0.28 -26.02 -9.29
N GLU A 242 -1.49 -26.37 -8.82
CA GLU A 242 -2.70 -26.39 -9.65
C GLU A 242 -3.08 -25.00 -10.17
N GLU A 243 -2.96 -23.97 -9.32
CA GLU A 243 -3.24 -22.58 -9.66
C GLU A 243 -2.15 -21.98 -10.57
N ASN A 244 -0.90 -22.50 -10.51
CA ASN A 244 0.27 -21.93 -11.19
C ASN A 244 1.20 -23.00 -11.81
N PRO A 245 0.72 -23.85 -12.75
CA PRO A 245 1.45 -25.02 -13.23
C PRO A 245 2.71 -24.71 -14.05
N THR A 246 2.85 -23.47 -14.51
CA THR A 246 4.01 -23.01 -15.30
C THR A 246 5.02 -22.21 -14.48
N ALA A 247 4.82 -22.06 -13.16
CA ALA A 247 5.70 -21.25 -12.32
C ALA A 247 7.09 -21.89 -12.13
N GLY A 248 7.19 -23.22 -12.26
CA GLY A 248 8.45 -23.94 -12.09
C GLY A 248 9.03 -23.81 -10.68
N ILE A 249 8.16 -23.75 -9.66
CA ILE A 249 8.53 -23.56 -8.25
C ILE A 249 8.45 -24.89 -7.51
N GLU A 250 9.45 -25.15 -6.68
CA GLU A 250 9.39 -26.23 -5.70
C GLU A 250 8.61 -25.73 -4.47
N TRP A 251 7.29 -25.88 -4.51
CA TRP A 251 6.38 -25.26 -3.54
C TRP A 251 6.59 -25.74 -2.11
N MET A 252 6.89 -27.01 -1.89
CA MET A 252 7.09 -27.52 -0.52
C MET A 252 8.30 -26.85 0.13
N GLY A 253 9.40 -26.71 -0.62
CA GLY A 253 10.57 -25.97 -0.18
C GLY A 253 10.27 -24.50 0.07
N ALA A 254 9.49 -23.84 -0.80
CA ALA A 254 9.08 -22.45 -0.57
C ALA A 254 8.27 -22.29 0.73
N LEU A 255 7.34 -23.21 0.99
CA LEU A 255 6.52 -23.21 2.21
C LEU A 255 7.32 -23.51 3.49
N SER A 256 8.49 -24.13 3.37
CA SER A 256 9.39 -24.38 4.52
C SER A 256 10.19 -23.14 4.96
N ARG A 257 10.14 -22.03 4.23
CA ARG A 257 10.97 -20.83 4.47
C ARG A 257 10.15 -19.57 4.57
N THR A 258 10.45 -18.73 5.55
CA THR A 258 9.82 -17.42 5.74
C THR A 258 10.68 -16.25 5.29
N HIS A 259 11.95 -16.52 4.94
CA HIS A 259 12.93 -15.53 4.48
C HIS A 259 13.81 -16.18 3.41
N PRO A 260 14.31 -15.41 2.43
CA PRO A 260 15.25 -15.92 1.44
C PRO A 260 16.63 -16.16 2.09
N ARG A 261 17.33 -17.21 1.68
CA ARG A 261 18.73 -17.45 2.09
C ARG A 261 19.74 -16.70 1.23
N TRP A 262 19.34 -16.41 -0.01
CA TRP A 262 20.07 -15.63 -1.00
C TRP A 262 19.08 -15.03 -1.99
N MET A 263 19.53 -14.08 -2.80
CA MET A 263 18.70 -13.41 -3.79
C MET A 263 18.22 -14.40 -4.86
N GLY A 264 16.90 -14.47 -5.08
CA GLY A 264 16.26 -15.42 -5.99
C GLY A 264 15.84 -16.75 -5.32
N ASP A 265 16.17 -16.95 -4.03
CA ASP A 265 15.57 -18.03 -3.23
C ASP A 265 14.06 -17.80 -3.09
N VAL A 266 13.31 -18.90 -3.07
CA VAL A 266 11.84 -18.85 -3.00
C VAL A 266 11.42 -19.07 -1.54
N TYR A 267 10.57 -18.18 -1.04
CA TYR A 267 10.09 -18.19 0.33
C TYR A 267 8.64 -17.72 0.38
N HIS A 268 7.97 -17.95 1.51
CA HIS A 268 6.61 -17.46 1.71
C HIS A 268 6.53 -16.47 2.87
N TYR A 269 5.53 -15.61 2.81
CA TYR A 269 5.07 -14.85 3.97
C TYR A 269 3.54 -14.86 4.00
N ARG A 270 2.97 -14.38 5.10
CA ARG A 270 1.52 -14.43 5.32
C ARG A 270 1.01 -13.10 5.83
N PHE A 271 -0.17 -12.75 5.38
CA PHE A 271 -0.94 -11.63 5.89
C PHE A 271 -2.42 -11.98 5.85
N SER A 272 -3.29 -11.06 6.24
CA SER A 272 -4.74 -11.30 6.25
C SER A 272 -5.48 -10.18 5.56
N VAL A 273 -6.57 -10.56 4.89
CA VAL A 273 -7.56 -9.63 4.34
C VAL A 273 -8.77 -9.67 5.28
N PRO A 274 -8.98 -8.62 6.09
CA PRO A 274 -10.21 -8.49 6.87
C PRO A 274 -11.34 -8.05 5.95
N VAL A 275 -12.60 -8.30 6.30
CA VAL A 275 -13.78 -7.75 5.63
C VAL A 275 -14.73 -7.31 6.73
N HIS A 276 -15.17 -6.06 6.68
CA HIS A 276 -16.17 -5.53 7.59
C HIS A 276 -17.41 -5.14 6.78
N TRP A 277 -18.56 -5.67 7.16
CA TRP A 277 -19.81 -5.46 6.46
C TRP A 277 -20.95 -5.25 7.46
N THR A 278 -21.73 -4.19 7.29
CA THR A 278 -22.84 -3.87 8.20
C THR A 278 -24.15 -3.88 7.44
N VAL A 279 -25.15 -4.58 7.98
CA VAL A 279 -26.51 -4.61 7.42
C VAL A 279 -27.50 -4.21 8.50
N THR A 280 -28.37 -3.25 8.19
CA THR A 280 -29.45 -2.83 9.09
C THR A 280 -30.75 -3.56 8.79
N PHE A 281 -31.61 -3.63 9.80
CA PHE A 281 -32.89 -4.33 9.78
C PHE A 281 -33.98 -3.38 10.28
N SER A 282 -35.18 -3.49 9.71
CA SER A 282 -36.32 -2.70 10.14
C SER A 282 -36.85 -3.11 11.52
N ALA A 283 -36.72 -4.41 11.88
CA ALA A 283 -37.03 -4.91 13.21
C ALA A 283 -36.00 -5.93 13.69
N ALA A 284 -35.76 -5.98 15.01
CA ALA A 284 -34.81 -6.92 15.59
C ALA A 284 -35.22 -8.40 15.42
N SER A 285 -36.52 -8.67 15.30
CA SER A 285 -37.07 -10.00 15.00
C SER A 285 -36.58 -10.56 13.67
N ASP A 286 -36.24 -9.70 12.70
CA ASP A 286 -35.78 -10.10 11.37
C ASP A 286 -34.36 -10.70 11.41
N MET A 287 -33.65 -10.54 12.54
CA MET A 287 -32.34 -11.12 12.80
C MET A 287 -32.39 -12.54 13.37
N SER A 288 -33.59 -13.08 13.65
CA SER A 288 -33.77 -14.46 14.14
C SER A 288 -33.26 -15.53 13.16
N GLN A 289 -33.18 -15.20 11.87
CA GLN A 289 -32.60 -16.06 10.84
C GLN A 289 -31.06 -16.18 10.92
N LEU A 290 -30.39 -15.62 11.94
CA LEU A 290 -28.92 -15.56 12.02
C LEU A 290 -28.37 -16.18 13.31
N GLU A 291 -29.13 -17.07 13.94
CA GLU A 291 -28.78 -17.69 15.21
C GLU A 291 -27.75 -18.82 15.07
N THR A 292 -27.81 -19.55 13.96
CA THR A 292 -26.91 -20.70 13.73
C THR A 292 -25.93 -20.44 12.58
N LYS A 293 -24.79 -21.14 12.59
CA LYS A 293 -23.79 -21.06 11.51
C LYS A 293 -24.35 -21.45 10.14
N VAL A 294 -25.26 -22.44 10.09
CA VAL A 294 -25.91 -22.85 8.84
C VAL A 294 -26.77 -21.73 8.27
N GLN A 295 -27.58 -21.07 9.11
CA GLN A 295 -28.41 -19.97 8.64
C GLN A 295 -27.57 -18.72 8.31
N GLN A 296 -26.51 -18.44 9.07
CA GLN A 296 -25.54 -17.37 8.76
C GLN A 296 -24.92 -17.57 7.37
N ASN A 297 -24.45 -18.78 7.06
CA ASN A 297 -23.88 -19.10 5.76
C ASN A 297 -24.92 -19.00 4.63
N ALA A 298 -26.14 -19.49 4.85
CA ALA A 298 -27.23 -19.39 3.89
C ALA A 298 -27.60 -17.93 3.62
N TRP A 299 -27.66 -17.10 4.66
CA TRP A 299 -27.93 -15.67 4.53
C TRP A 299 -26.79 -14.94 3.82
N LEU A 300 -25.52 -15.26 4.12
CA LEU A 300 -24.35 -14.67 3.47
C LEU A 300 -24.39 -14.91 1.95
N ALA A 301 -24.81 -16.09 1.53
CA ALA A 301 -24.98 -16.44 0.12
C ALA A 301 -26.05 -15.59 -0.61
N THR A 302 -26.89 -14.86 0.12
CA THR A 302 -27.89 -13.93 -0.46
C THR A 302 -27.41 -12.48 -0.52
N GLN A 303 -26.24 -12.16 0.05
CA GLN A 303 -25.71 -10.81 0.10
C GLN A 303 -24.96 -10.49 -1.20
N THR A 304 -25.69 -10.23 -2.29
CA THR A 304 -25.15 -9.96 -3.62
C THR A 304 -24.06 -8.90 -3.63
N ASP A 305 -24.30 -7.73 -3.03
CA ASP A 305 -23.30 -6.64 -2.98
C ASP A 305 -21.97 -7.06 -2.32
N LEU A 306 -22.04 -7.84 -1.24
CA LEU A 306 -20.85 -8.35 -0.57
C LEU A 306 -20.13 -9.38 -1.47
N LEU A 307 -20.88 -10.30 -2.07
CA LEU A 307 -20.32 -11.34 -2.94
C LEU A 307 -19.68 -10.74 -4.18
N ASP A 308 -20.27 -9.69 -4.76
CA ASP A 308 -19.70 -8.96 -5.90
C ASP A 308 -18.37 -8.30 -5.52
N LYS A 309 -18.30 -7.67 -4.33
CA LYS A 309 -17.05 -7.09 -3.81
C LYS A 309 -15.98 -8.14 -3.53
N LEU A 310 -16.37 -9.32 -3.04
CA LEU A 310 -15.46 -10.45 -2.86
C LEU A 310 -14.97 -11.03 -4.20
N ALA A 311 -15.83 -11.04 -5.21
CA ALA A 311 -15.48 -11.45 -6.56
C ALA A 311 -14.50 -10.46 -7.22
N GLU A 312 -14.67 -9.15 -7.02
CA GLU A 312 -13.74 -8.10 -7.49
C GLU A 312 -12.30 -8.34 -6.98
N ILE A 313 -12.14 -8.76 -5.72
CA ILE A 313 -10.82 -9.08 -5.17
C ILE A 313 -10.36 -10.53 -5.45
N GLY A 314 -11.19 -11.35 -6.11
CA GLY A 314 -10.86 -12.73 -6.47
C GLY A 314 -10.78 -13.71 -5.28
N ILE A 315 -11.37 -13.39 -4.13
CA ILE A 315 -11.37 -14.27 -2.95
C ILE A 315 -12.83 -14.66 -2.63
N PRO A 316 -13.24 -15.91 -2.86
CA PRO A 316 -14.63 -16.31 -2.63
C PRO A 316 -14.96 -16.32 -1.12
N ALA A 317 -16.22 -16.09 -0.78
CA ALA A 317 -16.69 -16.04 0.62
C ALA A 317 -16.35 -17.30 1.43
N SER A 318 -16.24 -18.46 0.79
CA SER A 318 -15.83 -19.72 1.43
C SER A 318 -14.39 -19.73 1.95
N ARG A 319 -13.54 -18.80 1.50
CA ARG A 319 -12.14 -18.64 1.94
C ARG A 319 -12.00 -17.67 3.13
N PHE A 320 -13.10 -17.24 3.72
CA PHE A 320 -13.12 -16.37 4.91
C PHE A 320 -13.67 -17.12 6.13
N SER A 321 -13.12 -16.81 7.29
CA SER A 321 -13.74 -17.13 8.58
C SER A 321 -14.67 -15.98 8.97
N TRP A 322 -15.97 -16.28 9.07
CA TRP A 322 -17.01 -15.28 9.32
C TRP A 322 -17.49 -15.25 10.77
N LYS A 323 -17.56 -14.03 11.32
CA LYS A 323 -18.17 -13.68 12.59
C LYS A 323 -19.36 -12.77 12.34
N PHE A 324 -20.43 -12.98 13.09
CA PHE A 324 -21.66 -12.21 13.03
C PHE A 324 -21.95 -11.68 14.42
N GLU A 325 -22.12 -10.37 14.55
CA GLU A 325 -22.41 -9.70 15.81
C GLU A 325 -23.64 -8.82 15.66
N LYS A 326 -24.65 -9.07 16.50
CA LYS A 326 -25.82 -8.19 16.58
C LYS A 326 -25.40 -6.88 17.25
N THR A 327 -25.79 -5.77 16.65
CA THR A 327 -25.46 -4.42 17.10
C THR A 327 -26.60 -3.46 16.71
N THR A 328 -26.36 -2.17 16.82
CA THR A 328 -27.21 -1.10 16.29
C THR A 328 -26.37 -0.19 15.41
N TYR A 329 -26.98 0.39 14.38
CA TYR A 329 -26.35 1.37 13.52
C TYR A 329 -27.04 2.72 13.67
N THR A 330 -26.26 3.77 13.93
CA THR A 330 -26.75 5.15 14.00
C THR A 330 -26.41 5.86 12.69
N PHE A 331 -27.45 6.27 11.97
CA PHE A 331 -27.33 7.04 10.74
C PHE A 331 -26.91 8.49 11.03
N PRO A 332 -26.37 9.22 10.03
CA PRO A 332 -25.97 10.62 10.19
C PRO A 332 -27.10 11.57 10.63
N ASP A 333 -28.35 11.21 10.38
CA ASP A 333 -29.54 11.95 10.83
C ASP A 333 -29.97 11.62 12.28
N GLY A 334 -29.22 10.75 12.97
CA GLY A 334 -29.49 10.30 14.32
C GLY A 334 -30.46 9.12 14.43
N GLN A 335 -31.03 8.63 13.31
CA GLN A 335 -31.86 7.43 13.33
C GLN A 335 -31.03 6.21 13.77
N VAL A 336 -31.59 5.37 14.65
CA VAL A 336 -30.93 4.13 15.09
C VAL A 336 -31.74 2.93 14.60
N GLU A 337 -31.07 1.99 13.93
CA GLU A 337 -31.67 0.73 13.48
C GLU A 337 -30.93 -0.48 14.08
N PRO A 338 -31.63 -1.59 14.37
CA PRO A 338 -30.98 -2.87 14.60
C PRO A 338 -30.08 -3.23 13.43
N ALA A 339 -28.88 -3.75 13.72
CA ALA A 339 -27.91 -4.06 12.71
C ALA A 339 -27.14 -5.33 13.04
N ILE A 340 -26.47 -5.86 12.03
CA ILE A 340 -25.50 -6.93 12.19
C ILE A 340 -24.20 -6.48 11.56
N GLN A 341 -23.14 -6.55 12.36
CA GLN A 341 -21.77 -6.43 11.92
C GLN A 341 -21.25 -7.81 11.57
N ILE A 342 -20.79 -7.96 10.33
CA ILE A 342 -20.21 -9.18 9.78
C ILE A 342 -18.74 -8.91 9.59
N GLU A 343 -17.92 -9.76 10.19
CA GLU A 343 -16.46 -9.72 10.05
C GLU A 343 -15.98 -10.99 9.38
N GLY A 344 -15.38 -10.85 8.21
CA GLY A 344 -14.67 -11.91 7.52
C GLY A 344 -13.18 -11.76 7.72
N LYS A 345 -12.44 -12.87 7.85
CA LYS A 345 -10.99 -12.84 7.74
C LYS A 345 -10.47 -14.01 6.92
N SER A 346 -9.75 -13.69 5.85
CA SER A 346 -9.01 -14.66 5.04
C SER A 346 -7.52 -14.46 5.25
N SER A 347 -6.78 -15.56 5.37
CA SER A 347 -5.33 -15.54 5.39
C SER A 347 -4.81 -15.74 3.97
N ILE A 348 -3.92 -14.85 3.54
CA ILE A 348 -3.18 -14.98 2.30
C ILE A 348 -1.82 -15.59 2.63
N LEU A 349 -1.49 -16.68 1.95
CA LEU A 349 -0.13 -17.19 1.87
C LEU A 349 0.44 -16.76 0.53
N CYS A 350 1.47 -15.94 0.58
CA CYS A 350 2.12 -15.38 -0.60
C CYS A 350 3.53 -15.93 -0.70
N VAL A 351 3.85 -16.57 -1.82
CA VAL A 351 5.17 -17.07 -2.19
C VAL A 351 5.84 -16.03 -3.07
N LEU A 352 7.06 -15.65 -2.72
CA LEU A 352 7.85 -14.64 -3.41
C LEU A 352 9.11 -15.26 -4.03
N LYS A 353 9.49 -14.75 -5.19
CA LYS A 353 10.79 -15.03 -5.82
C LYS A 353 11.34 -13.75 -6.42
N ALA A 354 12.51 -13.32 -5.96
CA ALA A 354 13.15 -12.13 -6.50
C ALA A 354 13.46 -12.30 -7.98
N ILE A 355 13.24 -11.24 -8.75
CA ILE A 355 13.58 -11.15 -10.18
C ILE A 355 15.05 -10.76 -10.27
N THR A 356 15.86 -11.64 -10.86
CA THR A 356 17.32 -11.50 -10.89
C THR A 356 17.87 -11.39 -12.30
N ASP A 357 19.01 -10.72 -12.43
CA ASP A 357 19.81 -10.67 -13.66
C ASP A 357 20.64 -11.97 -13.79
N GLY A 358 20.00 -13.04 -14.24
CA GLY A 358 20.63 -14.33 -14.50
C GLY A 358 21.27 -15.00 -13.27
N ASP A 359 22.36 -15.75 -13.51
CA ASP A 359 23.02 -16.61 -12.52
C ASP A 359 23.73 -15.85 -11.38
N GLN A 360 23.89 -14.53 -11.48
CA GLN A 360 24.65 -13.76 -10.50
C GLN A 360 23.90 -13.47 -9.19
N GLN A 361 22.62 -13.86 -9.09
CA GLN A 361 21.78 -13.59 -7.92
C GLN A 361 21.83 -12.10 -7.52
N LEU A 362 21.88 -11.22 -8.53
CA LEU A 362 21.75 -9.79 -8.34
C LEU A 362 20.34 -9.36 -8.73
N PRO A 363 19.74 -8.37 -8.05
CA PRO A 363 18.51 -7.74 -8.50
C PRO A 363 18.62 -7.34 -9.97
N LEU A 364 17.60 -7.67 -10.76
CA LEU A 364 17.48 -7.13 -12.10
C LEU A 364 17.29 -5.62 -12.03
N ALA A 365 18.12 -4.86 -12.73
CA ALA A 365 17.90 -3.43 -12.93
C ALA A 365 16.72 -3.26 -13.90
N ILE A 366 15.62 -2.69 -13.42
CA ILE A 366 14.38 -2.55 -14.18
C ILE A 366 14.14 -1.06 -14.45
N ASP A 367 13.95 -0.73 -15.73
CA ASP A 367 13.57 0.61 -16.14
C ASP A 367 12.10 0.91 -15.77
N LEU A 368 11.80 2.13 -15.32
CA LEU A 368 10.44 2.58 -15.02
C LEU A 368 9.53 2.59 -16.26
N GLU A 369 10.12 2.66 -17.45
CA GLU A 369 9.43 2.59 -18.74
C GLU A 369 9.15 1.16 -19.20
N ASP A 370 9.71 0.14 -18.55
CA ASP A 370 9.44 -1.25 -18.90
C ASP A 370 8.04 -1.69 -18.44
N GLU A 371 7.10 -1.70 -19.39
CA GLU A 371 5.68 -1.99 -19.16
C GLU A 371 5.41 -3.42 -18.66
N ARG A 372 6.40 -4.31 -18.75
CA ARG A 372 6.32 -5.66 -18.15
C ARG A 372 6.33 -5.59 -16.63
N TYR A 373 7.06 -4.62 -16.06
CA TYR A 373 7.26 -4.48 -14.62
C TYR A 373 6.51 -3.31 -14.02
N TYR A 374 6.25 -2.27 -14.81
CA TYR A 374 5.49 -1.10 -14.40
C TYR A 374 4.22 -0.96 -15.24
N ALA A 375 3.12 -0.56 -14.60
CA ALA A 375 2.02 0.05 -15.31
C ALA A 375 2.22 1.56 -15.38
N ALA A 376 1.67 2.20 -16.41
CA ALA A 376 1.65 3.64 -16.55
C ALA A 376 0.25 4.14 -16.98
N VAL A 377 -0.21 5.21 -16.35
CA VAL A 377 -1.33 6.03 -16.85
C VAL A 377 -0.74 7.32 -17.40
N GLN A 378 -0.88 7.51 -18.71
CA GLN A 378 -0.34 8.66 -19.42
C GLN A 378 -1.19 9.92 -19.16
N PRO A 379 -0.61 11.12 -19.36
CA PRO A 379 -1.34 12.39 -19.32
C PRO A 379 -2.56 12.37 -20.23
N ARG A 380 -3.67 13.00 -19.83
CA ARG A 380 -4.90 13.12 -20.63
C ARG A 380 -5.11 14.52 -21.21
#